data_AF-A0A522AQ40-F1
#
_entry.id   AF-A0A522AQ40-F1
#
_cell.length_a   1.000
_cell.length_b   1.000
_cell.length_c   1.000
_cell.angle_alpha   90.00
_cell.angle_beta   90.00
_cell.angle_gamma   90.00
#
_symmetry.space_group_name_H-M   'P 1'
#
loop_
_entity.id
_entity.type
_entity.pdbx_description
1 polymer ?
#
loop_
_entity_poly.entity_id
_entity_poly.type
_entity_poly.pdbx_seq_one_letter_code
_entity_poly.pdbx_strand_id
1 'polypeptide(L)'
;MFTFKPARSARRRRSIIAGVAAVSILVFAAPVAARTPVDPGTLNPAPPDFFNAQCYAGAGGTVCSLAFSDDPIVDEPSGIICGSTELLFSQDRSVVGKRFYDANGNLTQRHFREYLDGTLSNPATGKVVPWIQHDTIIHNLSVPGDLGTGQIKFSGLLMRIWVPGGGTILTDVGTIVRDQATDETIFSGGKHPL
;
A
#
# COMPACT_ATOMS: atom_id res chain seq x y z
N MET A 1 49.04 -39.53 40.92
CA MET A 1 49.13 -40.98 40.67
C MET A 1 49.13 -41.17 39.16
N PHE A 2 50.29 -41.53 38.62
CA PHE A 2 50.52 -41.72 37.19
C PHE A 2 50.03 -43.10 36.75
N THR A 3 49.35 -43.19 35.62
CA THR A 3 49.39 -44.41 34.80
C THR A 3 49.40 -44.06 33.32
N PHE A 4 50.46 -44.51 32.67
CA PHE A 4 50.82 -44.32 31.26
C PHE A 4 50.63 -45.65 30.51
N LYS A 5 50.55 -45.54 29.16
CA LYS A 5 50.76 -46.54 28.07
C LYS A 5 49.51 -47.08 27.36
N PRO A 6 49.63 -47.51 26.09
CA PRO A 6 50.39 -46.89 25.00
C PRO A 6 49.63 -46.92 23.64
N ALA A 7 50.19 -46.18 22.67
CA ALA A 7 49.78 -46.16 21.27
C ALA A 7 50.03 -47.48 20.53
N ARG A 8 49.19 -47.79 19.52
CA ARG A 8 49.62 -48.54 18.34
C ARG A 8 49.16 -47.86 17.06
N SER A 9 50.19 -47.45 16.32
CA SER A 9 50.20 -47.06 14.92
C SER A 9 49.87 -48.23 14.00
N ALA A 10 49.07 -47.99 12.96
CA ALA A 10 49.14 -48.74 11.72
C ALA A 10 48.78 -47.84 10.52
N ARG A 11 49.82 -47.42 9.79
CA ARG A 11 49.74 -46.92 8.41
C ARG A 11 49.11 -47.95 7.49
N ARG A 12 48.22 -47.52 6.59
CA ARG A 12 48.13 -47.99 5.19
C ARG A 12 47.23 -47.03 4.41
N ARG A 13 47.82 -46.21 3.53
CA ARG A 13 48.01 -46.42 2.08
C ARG A 13 46.84 -45.87 1.26
N ARG A 14 47.13 -44.72 0.63
CA ARG A 14 46.69 -44.21 -0.68
C ARG A 14 45.56 -44.98 -1.37
N SER A 15 44.50 -44.25 -1.74
CA SER A 15 43.92 -44.28 -3.09
C SER A 15 43.25 -42.95 -3.39
N ILE A 16 43.71 -42.31 -4.47
CA ILE A 16 43.11 -41.17 -5.15
C ILE A 16 41.84 -41.68 -5.82
N ILE A 17 40.68 -41.08 -5.54
CA ILE A 17 39.55 -41.10 -6.47
C ILE A 17 39.02 -39.66 -6.54
N ALA A 18 39.37 -39.00 -7.64
CA ALA A 18 38.73 -37.78 -8.09
C ALA A 18 37.29 -38.12 -8.50
N GLY A 19 36.31 -37.60 -7.76
CA GLY A 19 34.90 -37.64 -8.14
C GLY A 19 34.42 -36.21 -8.35
N VAL A 20 34.51 -35.71 -9.58
CA VAL A 20 33.80 -34.49 -9.99
C VAL A 20 32.32 -34.84 -10.04
N ALA A 21 31.60 -34.59 -8.94
CA ALA A 21 30.15 -34.59 -8.96
C ALA A 21 29.67 -33.28 -9.58
N ALA A 22 29.49 -33.26 -10.89
CA ALA A 22 28.73 -32.21 -11.56
C ALA A 22 27.28 -32.32 -11.12
N VAL A 23 26.90 -31.56 -10.09
CA VAL A 23 25.50 -31.35 -9.71
C VAL A 23 24.88 -30.47 -10.78
N SER A 24 24.27 -31.10 -11.78
CA SER A 24 23.39 -30.43 -12.74
C SER A 24 22.16 -29.93 -11.99
N ILE A 25 22.18 -28.65 -11.58
CA ILE A 25 20.99 -27.96 -11.08
C ILE A 25 20.03 -27.82 -12.26
N LEU A 26 19.10 -28.76 -12.41
CA LEU A 26 17.91 -28.59 -13.22
C LEU A 26 17.07 -27.48 -12.56
N VAL A 27 17.28 -26.25 -13.00
CA VAL A 27 16.36 -25.15 -12.73
C VAL A 27 15.07 -25.50 -13.49
N PHE A 28 14.12 -26.14 -12.81
CA PHE A 28 12.76 -26.21 -13.31
C PHE A 28 12.25 -24.77 -13.39
N ALA A 29 12.31 -24.19 -14.59
CA ALA A 29 11.53 -23.01 -14.89
C ALA A 29 10.06 -23.43 -14.76
N ALA A 30 9.49 -23.22 -13.56
CA ALA A 30 8.06 -23.37 -13.37
C ALA A 30 7.37 -22.50 -14.43
N PRO A 31 6.39 -23.02 -15.18
CA PRO A 31 5.68 -22.22 -16.16
C PRO A 31 5.08 -21.03 -15.40
N VAL A 32 5.56 -19.83 -15.72
CA VAL A 32 4.86 -18.61 -15.35
C VAL A 32 3.52 -18.73 -16.04
N ALA A 33 2.46 -19.06 -15.28
CA ALA A 33 1.12 -19.14 -15.82
C ALA A 33 0.86 -17.85 -16.60
N ALA A 34 0.68 -18.00 -17.92
CA ALA A 34 0.42 -16.87 -18.80
C ALA A 34 -0.80 -16.14 -18.24
N ARG A 35 -0.60 -14.87 -17.87
CA ARG A 35 -1.67 -14.01 -17.40
C ARG A 35 -2.50 -13.63 -18.62
N THR A 36 -3.79 -13.97 -18.63
CA THR A 36 -4.69 -13.58 -19.72
C THR A 36 -5.09 -12.12 -19.52
N PRO A 37 -4.78 -11.21 -20.47
CA PRO A 37 -5.25 -9.83 -20.38
C PRO A 37 -6.78 -9.79 -20.37
N VAL A 38 -7.35 -8.89 -19.57
CA VAL A 38 -8.79 -8.64 -19.48
C VAL A 38 -9.06 -7.19 -19.86
N ASP A 39 -10.10 -6.96 -20.65
CA ASP A 39 -10.57 -5.61 -20.94
C ASP A 39 -11.20 -4.99 -19.66
N PRO A 40 -10.62 -3.90 -19.11
CA PRO A 40 -11.14 -3.27 -17.90
C PRO A 40 -12.61 -2.83 -18.01
N GLY A 41 -13.08 -2.48 -19.21
CA GLY A 41 -14.46 -2.03 -19.45
C GLY A 41 -15.51 -3.13 -19.27
N THR A 42 -15.09 -4.39 -19.21
CA THR A 42 -15.99 -5.55 -19.00
C THR A 42 -16.23 -5.90 -17.52
N LEU A 43 -15.53 -5.21 -16.61
CA LEU A 43 -15.60 -5.47 -15.17
C LEU A 43 -16.72 -4.65 -14.49
N ASN A 44 -17.16 -5.08 -13.31
CA ASN A 44 -18.26 -4.49 -12.57
C ASN A 44 -17.86 -4.03 -11.13
N PRO A 45 -17.84 -2.73 -10.83
CA PRO A 45 -17.78 -1.64 -11.79
C PRO A 45 -16.42 -1.61 -12.49
N ALA A 46 -16.42 -1.11 -13.71
CA ALA A 46 -15.18 -0.88 -14.46
C ALA A 46 -14.25 0.05 -13.66
N PRO A 47 -12.93 -0.15 -13.69
CA PRO A 47 -12.00 0.88 -13.25
C PRO A 47 -12.26 2.17 -14.06
N PRO A 48 -12.28 3.35 -13.43
CA PRO A 48 -12.30 4.62 -14.16
C PRO A 48 -11.22 4.72 -15.22
N ASP A 49 -11.54 5.28 -16.38
CA ASP A 49 -10.63 5.29 -17.55
C ASP A 49 -9.29 5.99 -17.26
N PHE A 50 -9.33 7.09 -16.51
CA PHE A 50 -8.13 7.87 -16.15
C PHE A 50 -7.12 7.10 -15.28
N PHE A 51 -7.51 5.95 -14.70
CA PHE A 51 -6.59 5.08 -13.98
C PHE A 51 -5.62 4.32 -14.89
N ASN A 52 -5.92 4.22 -16.20
CA ASN A 52 -5.15 3.42 -17.17
C ASN A 52 -4.86 1.99 -16.65
N ALA A 53 -5.89 1.36 -16.07
CA ALA A 53 -5.74 0.12 -15.33
C ALA A 53 -5.33 -1.05 -16.24
N GLN A 54 -4.33 -1.83 -15.81
CA GLN A 54 -3.90 -3.05 -16.48
C GLN A 54 -4.47 -4.28 -15.77
N CYS A 55 -5.38 -4.98 -16.42
CA CYS A 55 -6.14 -6.09 -15.83
C CYS A 55 -5.72 -7.45 -16.40
N TYR A 56 -5.60 -8.44 -15.51
CA TYR A 56 -5.26 -9.81 -15.87
C TYR A 56 -6.10 -10.81 -15.08
N ALA A 57 -6.59 -11.85 -15.75
CA ALA A 57 -7.28 -12.96 -15.13
C ALA A 57 -6.29 -13.95 -14.49
N GLY A 58 -6.69 -14.53 -13.36
CA GLY A 58 -5.97 -15.60 -12.66
C GLY A 58 -6.95 -16.58 -12.00
N ALA A 59 -6.42 -17.57 -11.27
CA ALA A 59 -7.24 -18.64 -10.68
C ALA A 59 -8.31 -18.16 -9.68
N GLY A 60 -8.15 -16.96 -9.10
CA GLY A 60 -9.07 -16.38 -8.13
C GLY A 60 -9.94 -15.24 -8.67
N GLY A 61 -9.95 -14.99 -9.98
CA GLY A 61 -10.63 -13.86 -10.62
C GLY A 61 -9.67 -12.89 -11.30
N THR A 62 -10.10 -11.64 -11.49
CA THR A 62 -9.32 -10.62 -12.21
C THR A 62 -8.64 -9.66 -11.24
N VAL A 63 -7.38 -9.31 -11.51
CA VAL A 63 -6.66 -8.28 -10.77
C VAL A 63 -6.24 -7.18 -11.72
N CYS A 64 -6.60 -5.94 -11.38
CA CYS A 64 -6.19 -4.75 -12.09
C CYS A 64 -5.15 -3.98 -11.28
N SER A 65 -4.03 -3.59 -11.90
CA SER A 65 -3.06 -2.67 -11.32
C SER A 65 -3.23 -1.28 -11.94
N LEU A 66 -3.10 -0.24 -11.14
CA LEU A 66 -3.33 1.14 -11.56
C LEU A 66 -2.36 2.10 -10.88
N ALA A 67 -2.11 3.22 -11.56
CA ALA A 67 -1.38 4.36 -11.03
C ALA A 67 -1.92 5.63 -11.68
N PHE A 68 -2.25 6.66 -10.88
CA PHE A 68 -2.75 7.93 -11.37
C PHE A 68 -2.39 9.05 -10.39
N SER A 69 -2.51 10.28 -10.88
CA SER A 69 -2.50 11.49 -10.04
C SER A 69 -3.75 12.30 -10.36
N ASP A 70 -4.26 13.00 -9.37
CA ASP A 70 -5.34 13.97 -9.58
C ASP A 70 -4.76 15.29 -10.11
N ASP A 71 -5.62 16.17 -10.63
CA ASP A 71 -5.23 17.55 -10.90
C ASP A 71 -4.86 18.25 -9.58
N PRO A 72 -3.84 19.14 -9.59
CA PRO A 72 -3.45 19.87 -8.38
C PRO A 72 -4.61 20.71 -7.82
N ILE A 73 -4.78 20.66 -6.51
CA ILE A 73 -5.69 21.58 -5.80
C ILE A 73 -4.87 22.79 -5.35
N VAL A 74 -5.40 24.00 -5.58
CA VAL A 74 -4.70 25.25 -5.27
C VAL A 74 -5.62 26.22 -4.54
N ASP A 75 -5.22 26.61 -3.34
CA ASP A 75 -5.83 27.67 -2.53
C ASP A 75 -7.34 27.47 -2.26
N GLU A 76 -7.78 26.23 -2.10
CA GLU A 76 -9.17 25.90 -1.77
C GLU A 76 -9.45 26.05 -0.26
N PRO A 77 -10.70 26.32 0.16
CA PRO A 77 -11.06 26.36 1.58
C PRO A 77 -10.81 25.01 2.28
N SER A 78 -10.05 25.02 3.38
CA SER A 78 -9.71 23.79 4.12
C SER A 78 -10.75 23.32 5.13
N GLY A 79 -11.72 24.17 5.48
CA GLY A 79 -12.61 23.99 6.64
C GLY A 79 -11.95 24.29 8.00
N ILE A 80 -10.64 24.56 8.04
CA ILE A 80 -9.90 24.85 9.27
C ILE A 80 -9.92 26.35 9.54
N ILE A 81 -10.55 26.77 10.63
CA ILE A 81 -10.67 28.18 11.00
C ILE A 81 -9.64 28.54 12.08
N CYS A 82 -8.81 29.55 11.81
CA CYS A 82 -7.85 30.14 12.74
C CYS A 82 -8.26 31.57 13.09
N GLY A 83 -8.92 31.76 14.24
CA GLY A 83 -9.51 33.05 14.60
C GLY A 83 -10.73 33.34 13.73
N SER A 84 -10.67 34.39 12.92
CA SER A 84 -11.73 34.76 11.95
C SER A 84 -11.36 34.43 10.51
N THR A 85 -10.28 33.67 10.28
CA THR A 85 -9.76 33.37 8.95
C THR A 85 -9.70 31.88 8.73
N GLU A 86 -10.35 31.41 7.67
CA GLU A 86 -10.20 30.04 7.19
C GLU A 86 -8.84 29.87 6.50
N LEU A 87 -8.16 28.76 6.78
CA LEU A 87 -6.94 28.39 6.08
C LEU A 87 -7.29 27.88 4.69
N LEU A 88 -6.45 28.20 3.71
CA LEU A 88 -6.54 27.60 2.39
C LEU A 88 -5.61 26.39 2.33
N PHE A 89 -5.98 25.38 1.55
CA PHE A 89 -5.14 24.21 1.30
C PHE A 89 -4.82 24.08 -0.19
N SER A 90 -3.59 23.65 -0.45
CA SER A 90 -3.11 23.25 -1.77
C SER A 90 -2.47 21.88 -1.63
N GLN A 91 -2.67 21.00 -2.62
CA GLN A 91 -2.10 19.66 -2.61
C GLN A 91 -1.92 19.07 -4.00
N ASP A 92 -0.94 18.18 -4.09
CA ASP A 92 -0.82 17.18 -5.14
C ASP A 92 -1.15 15.80 -4.54
N ARG A 93 -1.84 14.96 -5.31
CA ARG A 93 -2.17 13.59 -4.90
C ARG A 93 -1.73 12.59 -5.95
N SER A 94 -1.01 11.56 -5.52
CA SER A 94 -0.65 10.42 -6.35
C SER A 94 -1.07 9.11 -5.69
N VAL A 95 -1.54 8.18 -6.51
CA VAL A 95 -2.11 6.91 -6.06
C VAL A 95 -1.52 5.77 -6.86
N VAL A 96 -1.10 4.72 -6.18
CA VAL A 96 -0.83 3.41 -6.77
C VAL A 96 -1.74 2.38 -6.12
N GLY A 97 -2.26 1.44 -6.90
CA GLY A 97 -3.21 0.51 -6.32
C GLY A 97 -3.53 -0.72 -7.13
N LYS A 98 -4.42 -1.51 -6.53
CA LYS A 98 -5.00 -2.71 -7.10
C LYS A 98 -6.50 -2.74 -6.87
N ARG A 99 -7.20 -3.31 -7.84
CA ARG A 99 -8.60 -3.71 -7.74
C ARG A 99 -8.67 -5.22 -7.96
N PHE A 100 -9.44 -5.89 -7.11
CA PHE A 100 -9.62 -7.33 -7.14
C PHE A 100 -11.07 -7.62 -7.48
N TYR A 101 -11.26 -8.51 -8.44
CA TYR A 101 -12.57 -8.92 -8.95
C TYR A 101 -12.72 -10.42 -8.79
N ASP A 102 -13.94 -10.88 -8.53
CA ASP A 102 -14.26 -12.30 -8.52
C ASP A 102 -14.26 -12.91 -9.93
N ALA A 103 -14.59 -14.20 -10.04
CA ALA A 103 -14.65 -14.90 -11.32
C ALA A 103 -15.73 -14.38 -12.28
N ASN A 104 -16.74 -13.67 -11.76
CA ASN A 104 -17.81 -13.06 -12.55
C ASN A 104 -17.48 -11.62 -12.95
N GLY A 105 -16.28 -11.13 -12.62
CA GLY A 105 -15.86 -9.77 -12.91
C GLY A 105 -16.45 -8.73 -11.94
N ASN A 106 -16.97 -9.12 -10.78
CA ASN A 106 -17.48 -8.18 -9.78
C ASN A 106 -16.39 -7.80 -8.77
N LEU A 107 -16.26 -6.51 -8.48
CA LEU A 107 -15.25 -5.97 -7.58
C LEU A 107 -15.48 -6.48 -6.16
N THR A 108 -14.45 -7.01 -5.52
CA THR A 108 -14.48 -7.50 -4.14
C THR A 108 -13.61 -6.66 -3.22
N GLN A 109 -12.51 -6.11 -3.73
CA GLN A 109 -11.60 -5.28 -2.94
C GLN A 109 -10.97 -4.17 -3.77
N ARG A 110 -10.80 -3.00 -3.15
CA ARG A 110 -9.88 -1.95 -3.60
C ARG A 110 -8.75 -1.81 -2.60
N HIS A 111 -7.52 -1.65 -3.09
CA HIS A 111 -6.34 -1.44 -2.25
C HIS A 111 -5.51 -0.34 -2.90
N PHE A 112 -5.46 0.82 -2.25
CA PHE A 112 -4.70 1.98 -2.70
C PHE A 112 -3.61 2.31 -1.68
N ARG A 113 -2.49 2.82 -2.18
CA ARG A 113 -1.51 3.56 -1.41
C ARG A 113 -1.46 4.96 -1.98
N GLU A 114 -1.65 5.92 -1.11
CA GLU A 114 -1.77 7.31 -1.51
C GLU A 114 -0.63 8.11 -0.89
N TYR A 115 -0.15 9.06 -1.67
CA TYR A 115 0.81 10.06 -1.26
C TYR A 115 0.22 11.41 -1.60
N LEU A 116 0.07 12.24 -0.59
CA LEU A 116 -0.31 13.64 -0.73
C LEU A 116 0.76 14.50 -0.11
N ASP A 117 1.09 15.58 -0.80
CA ASP A 117 1.93 16.65 -0.29
C ASP A 117 1.33 18.00 -0.64
N GLY A 118 1.48 18.95 0.27
CA GLY A 118 0.77 20.20 0.15
C GLY A 118 1.14 21.24 1.17
N THR A 119 0.33 22.29 1.22
CA THR A 119 0.47 23.38 2.16
C THR A 119 -0.88 23.81 2.71
N LEU A 120 -0.85 24.33 3.94
CA LEU A 120 -1.91 25.14 4.52
C LEU A 120 -1.42 26.58 4.59
N SER A 121 -2.18 27.51 4.02
CA SER A 121 -1.86 28.94 4.01
C SER A 121 -2.89 29.73 4.81
N ASN A 122 -2.43 30.71 5.58
CA ASN A 122 -3.29 31.64 6.29
C ASN A 122 -3.31 32.98 5.51
N PRO A 123 -4.39 33.30 4.77
CA PRO A 123 -4.42 34.47 3.90
C PRO A 123 -4.34 35.81 4.66
N ALA A 124 -4.74 35.85 5.93
CA ALA A 124 -4.67 37.06 6.75
C ALA A 124 -3.25 37.39 7.23
N THR A 125 -2.37 36.39 7.35
CA THR A 125 -1.00 36.58 7.87
C THR A 125 0.09 36.27 6.84
N GLY A 126 -0.25 35.65 5.71
CA GLY A 126 0.69 35.17 4.71
C GLY A 126 1.55 33.99 5.18
N LYS A 127 1.25 33.39 6.33
CA LYS A 127 1.98 32.23 6.85
C LYS A 127 1.58 30.97 6.08
N VAL A 128 2.57 30.14 5.79
CA VAL A 128 2.37 28.86 5.09
C VAL A 128 3.07 27.77 5.88
N VAL A 129 2.38 26.64 6.07
CA VAL A 129 2.95 25.43 6.67
C VAL A 129 2.76 24.25 5.72
N PRO A 130 3.81 23.46 5.47
CA PRO A 130 3.68 22.22 4.71
C PRO A 130 2.90 21.14 5.47
N TRP A 131 2.26 20.27 4.71
CA TRP A 131 1.68 19.03 5.22
C TRP A 131 1.88 17.86 4.24
N ILE A 132 1.83 16.64 4.77
CA ILE A 132 1.89 15.39 3.98
C ILE A 132 0.93 14.33 4.53
N GLN A 133 0.55 13.40 3.68
CA GLN A 133 -0.16 12.16 4.00
C GLN A 133 0.44 10.99 3.22
N HIS A 134 0.65 9.88 3.91
CA HIS A 134 1.16 8.62 3.35
C HIS A 134 0.38 7.47 3.97
N ASP A 135 -0.69 7.05 3.32
CA ASP A 135 -1.59 6.06 3.86
C ASP A 135 -1.95 4.97 2.85
N THR A 136 -2.56 3.92 3.39
CA THR A 136 -3.07 2.78 2.66
C THR A 136 -4.55 2.67 2.92
N ILE A 137 -5.33 2.68 1.84
CA ILE A 137 -6.78 2.56 1.86
C ILE A 137 -7.15 1.18 1.33
N ILE A 138 -7.83 0.38 2.15
CA ILE A 138 -8.37 -0.92 1.75
C ILE A 138 -9.89 -0.86 1.90
N HIS A 139 -10.61 -1.08 0.81
CA HIS A 139 -12.07 -1.21 0.82
C HIS A 139 -12.45 -2.65 0.48
N ASN A 140 -12.93 -3.39 1.48
CA ASN A 140 -13.46 -4.75 1.29
C ASN A 140 -14.98 -4.66 1.14
N LEU A 141 -15.50 -4.98 -0.04
CA LEU A 141 -16.94 -4.91 -0.32
C LEU A 141 -17.64 -6.13 0.29
N SER A 142 -18.76 -5.92 0.96
CA SER A 142 -19.60 -7.02 1.46
C SER A 142 -20.55 -7.55 0.37
N VAL A 143 -20.89 -6.72 -0.62
CA VAL A 143 -21.62 -7.12 -1.83
C VAL A 143 -20.72 -6.86 -3.04
N PRO A 144 -20.28 -7.90 -3.78
CA PRO A 144 -19.42 -7.72 -4.94
C PRO A 144 -20.02 -6.77 -5.98
N GLY A 145 -19.23 -5.79 -6.42
CA GLY A 145 -19.65 -4.76 -7.37
C GLY A 145 -20.36 -3.55 -6.76
N ASP A 146 -20.77 -3.59 -5.49
CA ASP A 146 -21.44 -2.47 -4.83
C ASP A 146 -20.47 -1.66 -3.95
N LEU A 147 -20.07 -0.49 -4.45
CA LEU A 147 -19.15 0.43 -3.78
C LEU A 147 -19.71 1.05 -2.50
N GLY A 148 -21.03 1.00 -2.28
CA GLY A 148 -21.70 1.52 -1.09
C GLY A 148 -21.70 0.55 0.10
N THR A 149 -21.04 -0.61 -0.03
CA THR A 149 -21.11 -1.69 0.97
C THR A 149 -19.74 -2.11 1.48
N GLY A 150 -19.71 -2.70 2.68
CA GLY A 150 -18.52 -3.28 3.28
C GLY A 150 -17.78 -2.32 4.20
N GLN A 151 -16.47 -2.51 4.31
CA GLN A 151 -15.62 -1.76 5.25
C GLN A 151 -14.46 -1.10 4.54
N ILE A 152 -14.21 0.15 4.89
CA ILE A 152 -13.03 0.90 4.47
C ILE A 152 -12.07 1.05 5.63
N LYS A 153 -10.82 0.67 5.39
CA LYS A 153 -9.71 0.79 6.34
C LYS A 153 -8.69 1.78 5.81
N PHE A 154 -8.38 2.79 6.61
CA PHE A 154 -7.26 3.71 6.43
C PHE A 154 -6.15 3.30 7.38
N SER A 155 -4.90 3.35 6.94
CA SER A 155 -3.76 3.06 7.81
C SER A 155 -2.48 3.72 7.33
N GLY A 156 -1.65 4.19 8.26
CA GLY A 156 -0.40 4.87 7.95
C GLY A 156 -0.37 6.28 8.54
N LEU A 157 0.34 7.19 7.86
CA LEU A 157 0.40 8.59 8.21
C LEU A 157 -0.78 9.31 7.55
N LEU A 158 -1.86 9.51 8.31
CA LEU A 158 -3.05 10.17 7.78
C LEU A 158 -2.82 11.67 7.60
N MET A 159 -2.00 12.29 8.45
CA MET A 159 -1.60 13.69 8.28
C MET A 159 -0.37 14.04 9.10
N ARG A 160 0.51 14.86 8.56
CA ARG A 160 1.54 15.56 9.33
C ARG A 160 1.64 17.01 8.89
N ILE A 161 1.61 17.94 9.83
CA ILE A 161 1.79 19.38 9.60
C ILE A 161 2.99 19.87 10.40
N TRP A 162 3.87 20.68 9.80
CA TRP A 162 5.05 21.19 10.50
C TRP A 162 5.42 22.62 10.09
N VAL A 163 6.19 23.30 10.93
CA VAL A 163 6.75 24.62 10.59
C VAL A 163 8.10 24.41 9.89
N PRO A 164 8.38 25.05 8.73
CA PRO A 164 9.71 25.00 8.12
C PRO A 164 10.79 25.50 9.08
N GLY A 165 11.86 24.72 9.26
CA GLY A 165 12.91 25.02 10.25
C GLY A 165 12.51 24.84 11.71
N GLY A 166 11.26 24.42 11.98
CA GLY A 166 10.73 24.17 13.31
C GLY A 166 10.32 22.71 13.53
N GLY A 167 9.41 22.50 14.48
CA GLY A 167 8.88 21.18 14.84
C GLY A 167 7.59 20.81 14.11
N THR A 168 7.16 19.57 14.33
CA THR A 168 5.84 19.07 13.92
C THR A 168 4.75 19.63 14.83
N ILE A 169 3.73 20.23 14.21
CA ILE A 169 2.58 20.83 14.90
C ILE A 169 1.53 19.75 15.17
N LEU A 170 1.26 18.94 14.15
CA LEU A 170 0.24 17.90 14.19
C LEU A 170 0.78 16.63 13.54
N THR A 171 0.43 15.49 14.11
CA THR A 171 0.63 14.18 13.49
C THR A 171 -0.56 13.32 13.81
N ASP A 172 -1.23 12.88 12.76
CA ASP A 172 -2.23 11.83 12.76
C ASP A 172 -1.63 10.59 12.11
N VAL A 173 -1.49 9.54 12.91
CA VAL A 173 -0.95 8.26 12.48
C VAL A 173 -1.68 7.13 13.18
N GLY A 174 -2.11 6.12 12.42
CA GLY A 174 -2.82 5.01 13.02
C GLY A 174 -3.58 4.18 12.02
N THR A 175 -4.73 3.70 12.45
CA THR A 175 -5.65 2.88 11.68
C THR A 175 -7.07 3.24 12.06
N ILE A 176 -7.87 3.54 11.05
CA ILE A 176 -9.31 3.79 11.19
C ILE A 176 -10.04 2.79 10.29
N VAL A 177 -11.03 2.11 10.83
CA VAL A 177 -11.96 1.26 10.05
C VAL A 177 -13.35 1.87 10.17
N ARG A 178 -13.97 2.12 9.03
CA ARG A 178 -15.35 2.61 8.95
C ARG A 178 -16.23 1.65 8.19
N ASP A 179 -17.49 1.60 8.57
CA ASP A 179 -18.55 1.00 7.77
C ASP A 179 -18.82 1.91 6.56
N GLN A 180 -18.79 1.35 5.34
CA GLN A 180 -18.92 2.16 4.13
C GLN A 180 -20.35 2.70 3.93
N ALA A 181 -21.37 1.98 4.42
CA ALA A 181 -22.76 2.35 4.19
C ALA A 181 -23.22 3.46 5.13
N THR A 182 -22.71 3.47 6.36
CA THR A 182 -23.13 4.40 7.43
C THR A 182 -22.09 5.47 7.76
N ASP A 183 -20.86 5.32 7.27
CA ASP A 183 -19.67 6.11 7.66
C ASP A 183 -19.33 6.03 9.17
N GLU A 184 -19.92 5.08 9.89
CA GLU A 184 -19.65 4.86 11.31
C GLU A 184 -18.23 4.33 11.50
N THR A 185 -17.50 4.88 12.48
CA THR A 185 -16.18 4.35 12.86
C THR A 185 -16.35 3.10 13.71
N ILE A 186 -15.99 1.95 13.14
CA ILE A 186 -16.03 0.64 13.79
C ILE A 186 -14.81 0.45 14.70
N PHE A 187 -13.66 0.96 14.27
CA PHE A 187 -12.40 0.84 14.99
C PHE A 187 -11.52 2.06 14.74
N SER A 188 -10.85 2.52 15.79
CA SER A 188 -9.80 3.53 15.70
C SER A 188 -8.67 3.15 16.65
N GLY A 189 -7.43 3.22 16.17
CA GLY A 189 -6.25 2.88 16.95
C GLY A 189 -5.00 3.56 16.42
N GLY A 190 -4.22 4.15 17.32
CA GLY A 190 -3.05 4.96 16.98
C GLY A 190 -3.11 6.32 17.66
N LYS A 191 -2.25 7.24 17.20
CA LYS A 191 -2.26 8.62 17.65
C LYS A 191 -3.07 9.44 16.65
N HIS A 192 -4.36 9.54 16.92
CA HIS A 192 -5.27 10.45 16.25
C HIS A 192 -5.45 11.67 17.17
N PRO A 193 -5.03 12.87 16.77
CA PRO A 193 -5.33 14.10 17.49
C PRO A 193 -6.81 14.45 17.23
N LEU A 194 -7.71 13.66 17.82
CA LEU A 194 -9.14 13.95 17.90
C LEU A 194 -9.41 14.74 19.19
#